data_AF-A0A6N8WWY0-F1
#
_entry.id   AF-A0A6N8WWY0-F1
#
_cell.length_a   1.000
_cell.length_b   1.000
_cell.length_c   1.000
_cell.angle_alpha   90.00
_cell.angle_beta   90.00
_cell.angle_gamma   90.00
#
_symmetry.space_group_name_H-M   'P 1'
#
loop_
_entity.id
_entity.type
_entity.pdbx_description
1 polymer ?
#
loop_
_entity_poly.entity_id
_entity_poly.type
_entity_poly.pdbx_seq_one_letter_code
_entity_poly.pdbx_strand_id
1 'polypeptide(L)'
;MAYHYRPMVLEALATHGVRPTPETRPALVHEFVSDLYRFELRRLRARQVRGEIPKEDYSRHVIALRKRYLLVSLPLPHWTTDEPVEQ
;
A
#
# COMPACT_ATOMS: atom_id res chain seq x y z
N MET A 1 -14.50 -1.13 -19.16
CA MET A 1 -13.72 -2.31 -18.73
C MET A 1 -13.74 -2.34 -17.22
N ALA A 2 -14.15 -3.46 -16.63
CA ALA A 2 -14.10 -3.69 -15.19
C ALA A 2 -12.79 -4.41 -14.84
N TYR A 3 -12.20 -4.07 -13.71
CA TYR A 3 -11.01 -4.66 -13.12
C TYR A 3 -11.41 -5.59 -11.99
N HIS A 4 -10.85 -6.80 -12.01
CA HIS A 4 -11.11 -7.83 -11.01
C HIS A 4 -10.00 -7.84 -9.97
N TYR A 5 -10.12 -7.04 -8.92
CA TYR A 5 -9.14 -7.03 -7.84
C TYR A 5 -9.18 -8.34 -7.07
N ARG A 6 -8.00 -8.91 -6.77
CA ARG A 6 -7.91 -10.08 -5.90
C ARG A 6 -8.40 -9.73 -4.48
N PRO A 7 -9.11 -10.63 -3.78
CA PRO A 7 -9.60 -10.38 -2.42
C PRO A 7 -8.51 -9.91 -1.46
N MET A 8 -7.33 -10.56 -1.47
CA MET A 8 -6.20 -10.18 -0.62
C MET A 8 -5.71 -8.74 -0.86
N VAL A 9 -5.85 -8.23 -2.09
CA VAL A 9 -5.46 -6.88 -2.46
C VAL A 9 -6.49 -5.89 -1.90
N LEU A 10 -7.78 -6.19 -2.06
CA LEU A 10 -8.85 -5.37 -1.49
C LEU A 10 -8.77 -5.28 0.03
N GLU A 11 -8.51 -6.40 0.71
CA GLU A 11 -8.32 -6.45 2.16
C GLU A 11 -7.13 -5.60 2.59
N ALA A 12 -5.97 -5.75 1.93
CA ALA A 12 -4.79 -4.96 2.21
C ALA A 12 -5.02 -3.45 1.98
N LEU A 13 -5.66 -3.08 0.87
CA LEU A 13 -6.04 -1.69 0.57
C LEU A 13 -6.99 -1.10 1.62
N ALA A 14 -7.96 -1.88 2.09
CA ALA A 14 -8.90 -1.45 3.10
C ALA A 14 -8.20 -1.11 4.43
N THR A 15 -7.11 -1.78 4.78
CA THR A 15 -6.30 -1.43 5.97
C THR A 15 -5.67 -0.04 5.89
N HIS A 16 -5.53 0.50 4.67
CA HIS A 16 -5.03 1.85 4.39
C HIS A 16 -6.16 2.84 4.08
N GLY A 17 -7.43 2.43 4.22
CA GLY A 17 -8.60 3.27 3.90
C GLY A 17 -8.90 3.39 2.41
N VAL A 18 -8.29 2.54 1.56
CA VAL A 18 -8.46 2.57 0.12
C VAL A 18 -9.45 1.50 -0.30
N ARG A 19 -10.48 1.88 -1.06
CA ARG A 19 -11.52 0.98 -1.55
C ARG A 19 -11.79 1.24 -3.03
N PRO A 20 -11.03 0.62 -3.95
CA PRO A 20 -11.26 0.80 -5.37
C PRO A 20 -12.55 0.08 -5.79
N THR A 21 -13.20 0.63 -6.81
CA THR A 21 -14.30 -0.04 -7.51
C THR A 21 -13.76 -0.83 -8.70
N PRO A 22 -14.55 -1.71 -9.33
CA PRO A 22 -14.14 -2.37 -10.57
C PRO A 22 -13.79 -1.41 -11.71
N GLU A 23 -14.23 -0.16 -11.69
CA GLU A 23 -13.90 0.85 -12.71
C GLU A 23 -12.58 1.57 -12.40
N THR A 24 -12.06 1.41 -11.18
CA THR A 24 -10.83 2.06 -10.73
C THR A 24 -9.63 1.32 -11.32
N ARG A 25 -8.72 2.06 -11.98
CA ARG A 25 -7.52 1.49 -12.59
C ARG A 25 -6.53 1.02 -11.51
N PRO A 26 -6.06 -0.24 -11.51
CA PRO A 26 -5.07 -0.74 -10.54
C PRO A 26 -3.81 0.11 -10.44
N ALA A 27 -3.33 0.64 -11.58
CA ALA A 27 -2.17 1.53 -11.63
C ALA A 27 -2.37 2.81 -10.80
N LEU A 28 -3.57 3.42 -10.86
CA LEU A 28 -3.89 4.64 -10.10
C LEU A 28 -3.90 4.35 -8.59
N VAL A 29 -4.45 3.19 -8.21
CA VAL A 29 -4.49 2.77 -6.80
C VAL A 29 -3.08 2.48 -6.28
N HIS A 30 -2.26 1.80 -7.08
CA HIS A 30 -0.87 1.50 -6.73
C HIS A 30 -0.05 2.78 -6.54
N GLU A 31 -0.19 3.76 -7.44
CA GLU A 31 0.43 5.08 -7.31
C GLU A 31 0.01 5.78 -6.02
N PHE A 32 -1.30 5.85 -5.76
CA PHE A 32 -1.84 6.47 -4.54
C PHE A 32 -1.27 5.83 -3.26
N VAL A 33 -1.27 4.50 -3.17
CA VAL A 33 -0.75 3.80 -1.98
C VAL A 33 0.77 3.94 -1.87
N SER A 34 1.48 3.99 -3.00
CA SER A 34 2.92 4.26 -3.02
C SER A 34 3.24 5.65 -2.47
N ASP A 35 2.46 6.67 -2.82
CA ASP A 35 2.62 8.02 -2.29
C ASP A 35 2.29 8.11 -0.81
N LEU A 36 1.23 7.41 -0.36
CA LEU A 36 0.91 7.27 1.05
C LEU A 36 2.08 6.66 1.83
N TYR A 37 2.69 5.59 1.30
CA TYR A 37 3.87 4.96 1.90
C TYR A 37 5.07 5.92 1.98
N ARG A 38 5.35 6.68 0.92
CA ARG A 38 6.42 7.70 0.91
C ARG A 38 6.15 8.83 1.90
N PHE A 39 4.89 9.23 2.07
CA PHE A 39 4.50 10.21 3.08
C PHE A 39 4.76 9.68 4.50
N GLU A 40 4.35 8.44 4.80
CA GLU A 40 4.59 7.81 6.10
C GLU A 40 6.09 7.67 6.41
N LEU A 41 6.91 7.31 5.42
CA LEU A 41 8.37 7.28 5.57
C LEU A 41 8.95 8.65 5.91
N ARG A 42 8.53 9.70 5.19
CA ARG A 42 8.96 11.08 5.46
C ARG A 42 8.54 11.53 6.85
N ARG A 43 7.32 11.19 7.27
CA ARG A 43 6.82 11.47 8.62
C ARG A 43 7.67 10.75 9.68
N LEU A 44 7.98 9.48 9.47
CA LEU A 44 8.82 8.70 10.38
C LEU A 44 10.23 9.29 10.51
N ARG A 45 10.83 9.69 9.39
CA ARG A 45 12.12 10.37 9.37
C ARG A 45 12.07 11.71 10.11
N ALA A 46 11.02 12.50 9.92
CA ALA A 46 10.84 13.77 10.62
C ALA A 46 10.77 13.56 12.14
N ARG A 47 10.05 12.54 12.62
CA ARG A 47 9.99 12.17 14.05
C ARG A 47 11.36 11.79 14.61
N GLN A 48 12.13 11.02 13.85
CA GLN A 48 13.52 10.68 14.22
C GLN A 48 14.39 11.95 14.33
N VAL A 49 14.32 12.85 13.35
CA VAL A 49 15.11 14.10 13.35
C VAL A 49 14.74 15.01 14.52
N ARG A 50 13.46 15.00 14.93
CA ARG A 50 13.00 15.70 16.14
C ARG A 50 13.36 15.00 17.46
N GLY A 51 14.02 13.84 17.42
CA GLY A 51 14.40 13.08 18.62
C GLY A 51 13.27 12.29 19.26
N GLU A 52 12.06 12.22 18.65
CA GLU A 52 10.95 11.41 19.16
C GLU A 52 11.20 9.91 19.03
N ILE A 53 12.14 9.52 18.18
CA ILE A 53 12.53 8.13 17.93
C ILE A 53 14.05 8.05 18.06
N PRO A 54 14.58 7.27 19.02
CA PRO A 54 16.01 7.00 19.11
C PRO A 54 16.56 6.46 17.79
N LYS A 55 17.81 6.82 17.46
CA LYS A 55 18.42 6.42 16.18
C LYS A 55 18.52 4.90 16.02
N GLU A 56 18.81 4.18 17.09
CA GLU A 56 18.82 2.71 17.12
C GLU A 56 17.46 2.07 16.80
N ASP A 57 16.37 2.70 17.22
CA ASP A 57 15.01 2.19 17.01
C ASP A 57 14.42 2.54 15.63
N TYR A 58 14.99 3.53 14.94
CA TYR A 58 14.48 3.99 13.64
C TYR A 58 14.33 2.85 12.63
N SER A 59 15.31 1.95 12.55
CA SER A 59 15.30 0.80 11.66
C SER A 59 14.11 -0.13 11.93
N ARG A 60 13.83 -0.41 13.21
CA ARG A 60 12.69 -1.23 13.65
C ARG A 60 11.36 -0.61 13.21
N HIS A 61 11.22 0.71 13.36
CA HIS A 61 10.01 1.41 12.92
C HIS A 61 9.84 1.41 11.39
N VAL A 62 10.93 1.55 10.62
CA VAL A 62 10.90 1.44 9.15
C VAL A 62 10.47 0.03 8.73
N ILE A 63 11.00 -1.02 9.36
CA ILE A 63 10.62 -2.41 9.07
C ILE A 63 9.14 -2.63 9.38
N ALA A 64 8.66 -2.17 10.54
CA ALA A 64 7.25 -2.26 10.91
C ALA A 64 6.34 -1.52 9.91
N LEU A 65 6.77 -0.35 9.42
CA LEU A 65 6.06 0.37 8.36
C LEU A 65 6.05 -0.45 7.05
N ARG A 66 7.19 -0.96 6.59
CA ARG A 66 7.28 -1.74 5.36
C ARG A 66 6.40 -2.99 5.38
N LYS A 67 6.29 -3.66 6.54
CA LYS A 67 5.39 -4.81 6.73
C LYS A 67 3.92 -4.46 6.54
N ARG A 68 3.50 -3.23 6.89
CA ARG A 68 2.13 -2.76 6.65
C ARG A 68 1.86 -2.46 5.18
N TYR A 69 2.89 -2.03 4.44
CA TYR A 69 2.79 -1.65 3.02
C TYR A 69 3.39 -2.70 2.08
N LEU A 70 3.34 -4.00 2.43
CA LEU A 70 3.85 -5.06 1.55
C LEU A 70 3.22 -5.04 0.16
N LEU A 71 1.95 -4.60 0.09
CA LEU A 71 1.22 -4.44 -1.16
C LEU A 71 1.92 -3.52 -2.18
N VAL A 72 2.63 -2.48 -1.73
CA VAL A 72 3.40 -1.59 -2.61
C VAL A 72 4.52 -2.33 -3.35
N SER A 73 5.06 -3.39 -2.72
CA SER A 73 6.10 -4.24 -3.33
C SER A 73 5.53 -5.31 -4.26
N LEU A 74 4.21 -5.50 -4.30
CA LEU A 74 3.55 -6.47 -5.17
C LEU A 74 3.37 -5.87 -6.58
N PRO A 75 3.88 -6.51 -7.65
CA PRO A 75 3.71 -6.01 -9.01
C PRO A 75 2.24 -5.98 -9.44
N LEU A 76 1.85 -4.94 -10.20
CA LEU A 76 0.46 -4.72 -10.65
C LEU A 76 -0.24 -5.93 -11.30
N PRO A 77 0.40 -6.78 -12.11
CA PRO A 77 -0.26 -7.98 -12.65
C PRO A 77 -0.78 -8.96 -11.59
N HIS A 78 -0.22 -8.90 -10.37
CA HIS A 78 -0.68 -9.72 -9.25
C HIS A 78 -1.82 -9.06 -8.46
N TRP A 79 -2.22 -7.83 -8.80
CA TRP A 79 -3.31 -7.13 -8.11
C TRP A 79 -4.68 -7.58 -8.60
N THR A 80 -4.76 -7.95 -9.88
CA THR A 80 -6.01 -8.37 -10.52
C THR A 80 -5.95 -9.82 -10.98
N THR A 81 -7.12 -10.37 -11.28
CA THR A 81 -7.28 -11.60 -12.05
C THR A 81 -7.78 -11.25 -13.45
N ASP A 82 -7.47 -12.13 -14.41
CA ASP A 82 -8.06 -12.06 -15.76
C ASP A 82 -9.36 -12.90 -15.85
N GLU A 83 -9.91 -13.33 -14.70
CA GLU A 83 -11.10 -14.18 -14.68
C GLU A 83 -12.34 -13.40 -15.12
N PRO A 84 -13.04 -13.83 -16.18
CA PRO A 84 -14.30 -13.21 -16.59
C PRO A 84 -15.39 -13.49 -15.56
N VAL A 85 -16.31 -12.53 -15.38
CA VAL A 85 -17.55 -12.73 -14.60
C VAL A 85 -18.33 -13.88 -15.24
N GLU A 86 -18.43 -15.04 -14.59
CA GLU A 86 -19.54 -15.95 -14.86
C GLU A 86 -20.82 -15.23 -14.42
N GLN A 87 -21.70 -15.01 -15.39
CA GLN A 87 -22.97 -14.28 -15.28
C GLN A 87 -23.97 -14.99 -14.38
#